data_AF-A0A1M6XB51-F1
#
_entry.id   AF-A0A1M6XB51-F1
#
_cell.length_a   1.000
_cell.length_b   1.000
_cell.length_c   1.000
_cell.angle_alpha   90.00
_cell.angle_beta   90.00
_cell.angle_gamma   90.00
#
_symmetry.space_group_name_H-M   'P 1'
#
loop_
_entity.id
_entity.type
_entity.pdbx_description
1 polymer ?
#
loop_
_entity_poly.entity_id
_entity_poly.type
_entity_poly.pdbx_seq_one_letter_code
_entity_poly.pdbx_strand_id
1 'polypeptide(L)'
;MHPPNHITWGLPIAAGLIALMVAPAGAETDFTNLTPTERAILHNELREVLLSVPQLLPDAPAPQIDPYKDAVADDLTRLSEREEALYGAHLPGFGPPDAALTIALFTAPDCPECDRAQADLRTLAETHDLRVTLIDITEQADLARALELDVAPSYVLPDMMLRGHIPPIVLERYLSR
;
A
#
# COMPACT_ATOMS: atom_id res chain seq x y z
N MET A 1 33.80 66.83 77.95
CA MET A 1 34.89 65.89 77.67
C MET A 1 34.87 65.58 76.17
N HIS A 2 35.81 66.12 75.40
CA HIS A 2 36.31 65.56 74.13
C HIS A 2 37.72 64.97 74.49
N PRO A 3 38.34 64.04 73.73
CA PRO A 3 38.31 64.03 72.27
C PRO A 3 38.35 62.57 71.69
N PRO A 4 38.84 62.30 70.46
CA PRO A 4 38.16 61.45 69.48
C PRO A 4 38.96 60.16 69.25
N ASN A 5 38.49 59.26 68.38
CA ASN A 5 39.45 58.42 67.65
C ASN A 5 38.99 58.17 66.22
N HIS A 6 39.80 58.69 65.32
CA HIS A 6 39.82 58.47 63.89
C HIS A 6 40.41 57.07 63.63
N ILE A 7 40.01 56.42 62.55
CA ILE A 7 40.92 55.92 61.51
C ILE A 7 40.07 55.73 60.25
N THR A 8 40.27 56.67 59.33
CA THR A 8 40.06 56.55 57.90
C THR A 8 41.25 55.84 57.28
N TRP A 9 41.01 54.84 56.43
CA TRP A 9 41.85 54.31 55.34
C TRP A 9 40.92 53.32 54.60
N GLY A 10 40.69 53.29 53.30
CA GLY A 10 41.15 54.00 52.10
C GLY A 10 40.51 53.18 50.96
N LEU A 11 39.84 53.82 50.00
CA LEU A 11 39.31 53.13 48.83
C LEU A 11 40.44 52.46 48.02
N PRO A 12 40.15 51.36 47.33
CA PRO A 12 40.18 51.50 45.88
C PRO A 12 38.92 50.98 45.18
N ILE A 13 38.47 51.83 44.27
CA ILE A 13 37.49 51.60 43.22
C ILE A 13 37.93 50.39 42.39
N ALA A 14 37.09 49.36 42.31
CA ALA A 14 37.21 48.31 41.31
C ALA A 14 35.89 48.21 40.53
N ALA A 15 35.97 48.60 39.26
CA ALA A 15 34.89 48.57 38.30
C ALA A 15 34.41 47.13 38.04
N GLY A 16 33.09 46.92 38.10
CA GLY A 16 32.43 45.67 37.71
C GLY A 16 31.35 45.96 36.68
N LEU A 17 31.75 46.25 35.45
CA LEU A 17 30.87 46.25 34.27
C LEU A 17 30.54 44.79 33.95
N ILE A 18 29.40 44.29 34.44
CA ILE A 18 28.86 42.99 34.03
C ILE A 18 28.29 43.16 32.62
N ALA A 19 29.11 42.85 31.62
CA ALA A 19 28.66 42.62 30.26
C ALA A 19 27.94 41.25 30.23
N LEU A 20 26.61 41.27 30.11
CA LEU A 20 25.84 40.09 29.75
C LEU A 20 26.22 39.72 28.30
N MET A 21 27.15 38.79 28.13
CA MET A 21 27.37 38.12 26.84
C MET A 21 26.15 37.25 26.54
N VAL A 22 25.23 37.77 25.71
CA VAL A 22 24.29 36.92 24.99
C VAL A 22 25.13 36.21 23.93
N ALA A 23 25.52 34.96 24.20
CA ALA A 23 26.14 34.11 23.20
C ALA A 23 25.14 33.91 22.04
N PRO A 24 25.56 34.02 20.77
CA PRO A 24 24.74 33.50 19.69
C PRO A 24 24.65 31.99 19.92
N ALA A 25 23.43 31.44 19.95
CA ALA A 25 23.26 30.01 19.80
C ALA A 25 23.83 29.64 18.42
N GLY A 26 25.06 29.14 18.40
CA GLY A 26 25.63 28.53 17.22
C GLY A 26 24.79 27.30 16.92
N ALA A 27 23.95 27.40 15.90
CA ALA A 27 23.24 26.25 15.37
C ALA A 27 24.28 25.29 14.80
N GLU A 28 24.57 24.22 15.55
CA GLU A 28 25.18 23.01 15.02
C GLU A 28 24.09 22.35 14.15
N THR A 29 24.02 22.70 12.86
CA THR A 29 22.97 22.21 11.96
C THR A 29 23.25 20.75 11.57
N ASP A 30 23.04 19.83 12.50
CA ASP A 30 22.89 18.42 12.16
C ASP A 30 21.51 18.21 11.54
N PHE A 31 21.46 18.27 10.21
CA PHE A 31 20.24 18.03 9.44
C PHE A 31 19.66 16.62 9.63
N THR A 32 20.42 15.68 10.20
CA THR A 32 19.97 14.32 10.50
C THR A 32 19.31 14.19 11.88
N ASN A 33 19.43 15.20 12.76
CA ASN A 33 18.90 15.18 14.12
C ASN A 33 18.31 16.53 14.58
N LEU A 34 17.33 17.03 13.83
CA LEU A 34 16.64 18.29 14.13
C LEU A 34 15.63 18.16 15.27
N THR A 35 15.65 19.12 16.21
CA THR A 35 14.57 19.31 17.18
C THR A 35 13.24 19.66 16.48
N PRO A 36 12.07 19.49 17.13
CA PRO A 36 10.79 19.81 16.53
C PRO A 36 10.68 21.27 16.04
N THR A 37 11.26 22.21 16.78
CA THR A 37 11.27 23.63 16.43
C THR A 37 12.14 23.91 15.21
N GLU A 38 13.35 23.36 15.16
CA GLU A 38 14.26 23.51 14.01
C GLU A 38 13.67 22.88 12.74
N ARG A 39 13.01 21.73 12.88
CA ARG A 39 12.30 21.07 11.78
C ARG A 39 11.16 21.93 11.23
N ALA A 40 10.40 22.61 12.10
CA ALA A 40 9.32 23.48 11.67
C ALA A 40 9.84 24.72 10.91
N ILE A 41 10.96 25.29 11.37
CA ILE A 41 11.62 26.41 10.68
C ILE A 41 12.14 25.96 9.32
N LEU A 42 12.88 24.85 9.25
CA LEU A 42 13.39 24.30 7.99
C LEU A 42 12.26 24.01 6.99
N HIS A 43 11.14 23.45 7.44
CA HIS A 43 9.99 23.18 6.59
C HIS A 43 9.40 24.46 5.98
N ASN A 44 9.35 25.54 6.75
CA ASN A 44 8.84 26.82 6.25
C ASN A 44 9.74 27.40 5.16
N GLU A 45 11.06 27.40 5.39
CA GLU A 45 12.05 27.87 4.41
C GLU A 45 12.05 27.01 3.14
N LEU A 46 11.99 25.67 3.27
CA LEU A 46 11.91 24.77 2.12
C LEU A 46 10.65 24.99 1.29
N ARG A 47 9.50 25.24 1.94
CA ARG A 47 8.26 25.58 1.22
C ARG A 47 8.44 26.86 0.41
N GLU A 48 9.02 27.90 0.99
CA GLU A 48 9.27 29.16 0.30
C GLU A 48 10.19 28.97 -0.91
N VAL A 49 11.29 28.22 -0.74
CA VAL A 49 12.23 27.90 -1.82
C VAL A 49 11.58 27.08 -2.93
N LEU A 50 10.78 26.06 -2.60
CA LEU A 50 10.07 25.24 -3.59
C LEU A 50 9.00 26.04 -4.36
N LEU A 51 8.36 27.02 -3.72
CA LEU A 51 7.38 27.89 -4.37
C LEU A 51 8.02 29.00 -5.21
N SER A 52 9.20 29.49 -4.82
CA SER A 52 9.92 30.56 -5.53
C SER A 52 10.80 30.05 -6.67
N VAL A 53 11.21 28.78 -6.64
CA VAL A 53 12.06 28.18 -7.68
C VAL A 53 11.41 26.91 -8.25
N PRO A 54 10.43 27.06 -9.17
CA PRO A 54 9.78 25.92 -9.83
C PRO A 54 10.74 25.01 -10.59
N GLN A 55 11.91 25.53 -10.98
CA GLN A 55 12.98 24.80 -11.66
C GLN A 55 13.66 23.74 -10.79
N LEU A 56 13.44 23.75 -9.46
CA LEU A 56 13.92 22.69 -8.55
C LEU A 56 13.04 21.43 -8.59
N LEU A 57 11.84 21.53 -9.14
CA LEU A 57 11.02 20.35 -9.39
C LEU A 57 11.64 19.59 -10.57
N PRO A 58 11.86 18.27 -10.45
CA PRO A 58 12.37 17.49 -11.58
C PRO A 58 11.41 17.62 -12.77
N ASP A 59 11.95 17.88 -13.96
CA ASP A 59 11.18 17.84 -15.23
C ASP A 59 10.63 16.44 -15.53
N ALA A 60 11.09 15.43 -14.79
CA ALA A 60 10.63 14.06 -14.88
C ALA A 60 9.51 13.80 -13.87
N PRO A 61 8.44 13.09 -14.26
CA PRO A 61 7.49 12.57 -13.29
C PRO A 61 8.23 11.75 -12.24
N ALA A 62 7.81 11.88 -10.98
CA ALA A 62 8.33 11.03 -9.91
C ALA A 62 8.31 9.57 -10.38
N PRO A 63 9.36 8.77 -10.09
CA PRO A 63 9.33 7.36 -10.43
C PRO A 63 8.04 6.78 -9.87
N GLN A 64 7.27 6.11 -10.73
CA GLN A 64 6.09 5.37 -10.28
C GLN A 64 6.61 4.20 -9.45
N ILE A 65 6.73 4.42 -8.14
CA ILE A 65 6.91 3.35 -7.19
C ILE A 65 5.55 2.69 -7.08
N ASP A 66 5.44 1.47 -7.60
CA ASP A 66 4.32 0.59 -7.30
C ASP A 66 4.69 -0.21 -6.05
N PRO A 67 4.26 0.22 -4.85
CA PRO A 67 4.59 -0.46 -3.60
C PRO A 67 3.97 -1.85 -3.51
N TYR A 68 3.10 -2.23 -4.45
CA TYR A 68 2.40 -3.51 -4.47
C TYR A 68 3.00 -4.52 -5.45
N LYS A 69 4.00 -4.14 -6.25
CA LYS A 69 4.57 -5.02 -7.29
C LYS A 69 5.02 -6.38 -6.74
N ASP A 70 5.72 -6.38 -5.61
CA ASP A 70 6.23 -7.62 -5.01
C ASP A 70 5.09 -8.46 -4.41
N ALA A 71 4.06 -7.82 -3.86
CA ALA A 71 2.87 -8.50 -3.36
C ALA A 71 2.05 -9.14 -4.49
N VAL A 72 1.90 -8.45 -5.63
CA VAL A 72 1.27 -8.99 -6.84
C VAL A 72 2.07 -10.18 -7.39
N ALA A 73 3.40 -10.09 -7.41
CA ALA A 73 4.25 -11.18 -7.89
C ALA A 73 4.14 -12.43 -7.00
N ASP A 74 4.05 -12.26 -5.67
CA ASP A 74 3.81 -13.36 -4.73
C ASP A 74 2.44 -14.01 -4.96
N ASP A 75 1.39 -13.20 -5.12
CA ASP A 75 0.02 -13.68 -5.38
C ASP A 75 -0.08 -14.48 -6.69
N LEU A 76 0.52 -13.96 -7.77
CA LEU A 76 0.60 -14.66 -9.05
C LEU A 76 1.39 -15.97 -8.95
N THR A 77 2.46 -16.00 -8.15
CA THR A 77 3.23 -17.23 -7.91
C THR A 77 2.34 -18.28 -7.24
N ARG A 78 1.60 -17.89 -6.19
CA ARG A 78 0.66 -18.78 -5.49
C ARG A 78 -0.42 -19.34 -6.41
N LEU A 79 -0.91 -18.56 -7.37
CA LEU A 79 -1.86 -19.01 -8.39
C LEU A 79 -1.23 -20.03 -9.35
N SER A 80 -0.05 -19.71 -9.89
CA SER A 80 0.63 -20.56 -10.88
C SER A 80 1.01 -21.95 -10.33
N GLU A 81 1.39 -22.04 -9.06
CA GLU A 81 1.68 -23.31 -8.40
C GLU A 81 0.44 -24.20 -8.21
N ARG A 82 -0.76 -23.64 -8.39
CA ARG A 82 -2.05 -24.28 -8.12
C ARG A 82 -2.90 -24.45 -9.37
N GLU A 83 -2.34 -24.24 -10.56
CA GLU A 83 -3.07 -24.36 -11.82
C GLU A 83 -3.79 -25.71 -11.96
N GLU A 84 -3.16 -26.83 -11.60
CA GLU A 84 -3.81 -28.14 -11.67
C GLU A 84 -5.04 -28.24 -10.75
N ALA A 85 -4.98 -27.60 -9.57
CA ALA A 85 -6.08 -27.59 -8.61
C ALA A 85 -7.19 -26.58 -8.96
N LEU A 86 -6.92 -25.61 -9.83
CA LEU A 86 -7.87 -24.59 -10.27
C LEU A 86 -8.48 -24.92 -11.64
N TYR A 87 -7.68 -25.43 -12.56
CA TYR A 87 -7.99 -25.54 -13.99
C TYR A 87 -7.82 -26.95 -14.56
N GLY A 88 -7.40 -27.92 -13.75
CA GLY A 88 -7.22 -29.31 -14.19
C GLY A 88 -8.47 -29.86 -14.88
N ALA A 89 -8.30 -30.43 -16.07
CA ALA A 89 -9.42 -30.89 -16.90
C ALA A 89 -10.30 -31.96 -16.21
N HIS A 90 -9.74 -32.67 -15.23
CA HIS A 90 -10.43 -33.69 -14.43
C HIS A 90 -11.35 -33.11 -13.35
N LEU A 91 -11.24 -31.81 -13.04
CA LEU A 91 -12.03 -31.16 -12.00
C LEU A 91 -13.48 -30.96 -12.44
N PRO A 92 -14.45 -30.97 -11.50
CA PRO A 92 -15.85 -30.73 -11.83
C PRO A 92 -16.03 -29.35 -12.47
N GLY A 93 -16.85 -29.28 -13.51
CA GLY A 93 -16.95 -28.06 -14.32
C GLY A 93 -17.77 -28.23 -15.60
N PHE A 94 -17.68 -27.23 -16.48
CA PHE A 94 -18.30 -27.24 -17.80
C PHE A 94 -17.44 -26.49 -18.82
N GLY A 95 -17.71 -26.74 -20.11
CA GLY A 95 -16.88 -26.26 -21.22
C GLY A 95 -15.85 -27.31 -21.68
N PRO A 96 -15.16 -27.08 -22.81
CA PRO A 96 -14.15 -27.99 -23.34
C PRO A 96 -12.98 -28.18 -22.35
N PRO A 97 -12.40 -29.38 -22.22
CA PRO A 97 -11.27 -29.62 -21.33
C PRO A 97 -9.96 -28.95 -21.76
N ASP A 98 -9.86 -28.57 -23.03
CA ASP A 98 -8.70 -27.96 -23.68
C ASP A 98 -8.99 -26.52 -24.17
N ALA A 99 -10.03 -25.90 -23.64
CA ALA A 99 -10.41 -24.53 -23.98
C ALA A 99 -9.27 -23.53 -23.70
N ALA A 100 -9.13 -22.54 -24.57
CA ALA A 100 -8.10 -21.50 -24.48
C ALA A 100 -8.23 -20.61 -23.24
N LEU A 101 -9.45 -20.38 -22.75
CA LEU A 101 -9.74 -19.56 -21.58
C LEU A 101 -10.19 -20.45 -20.42
N THR A 102 -9.72 -20.14 -19.20
CA THR A 102 -10.09 -20.87 -17.99
C THR A 102 -10.57 -19.94 -16.88
N ILE A 103 -11.60 -20.36 -16.16
CA ILE A 103 -12.09 -19.70 -14.94
C ILE A 103 -12.33 -20.76 -13.88
N ALA A 104 -11.83 -20.57 -12.66
CA ALA A 104 -12.27 -21.34 -11.50
C ALA A 104 -13.29 -20.50 -10.71
N LEU A 105 -14.52 -20.99 -10.60
CA LEU A 105 -15.58 -20.37 -9.81
C LEU A 105 -15.66 -21.06 -8.45
N PHE A 106 -15.29 -20.31 -7.41
CA PHE A 106 -15.51 -20.70 -6.02
C PHE A 106 -16.96 -20.45 -5.64
N THR A 107 -17.64 -21.50 -5.18
CA THR A 107 -19.03 -21.49 -4.74
C THR A 107 -19.13 -21.89 -3.27
N ALA A 108 -20.32 -21.71 -2.69
CA ALA A 108 -20.63 -22.21 -1.35
C ALA A 108 -22.00 -22.92 -1.38
N PRO A 109 -22.27 -23.80 -0.39
CA PRO A 109 -23.60 -24.36 -0.20
C PRO A 109 -24.65 -23.25 0.02
N ASP A 110 -25.90 -23.50 -0.40
CA ASP A 110 -27.03 -22.58 -0.24
C ASP A 110 -26.76 -21.14 -0.74
N CYS A 111 -26.12 -21.02 -1.91
CA CYS A 111 -25.68 -19.76 -2.49
C CYS A 111 -26.43 -19.42 -3.81
N PRO A 112 -27.55 -18.67 -3.77
CA PRO A 112 -28.29 -18.29 -4.99
C PRO A 112 -27.48 -17.41 -5.95
N GLU A 113 -26.53 -16.61 -5.44
CA GLU A 113 -25.64 -15.83 -6.29
C GLU A 113 -24.64 -16.70 -7.06
N CYS A 114 -24.24 -17.83 -6.49
CA CYS A 114 -23.41 -18.83 -7.14
C CYS A 114 -24.17 -19.48 -8.30
N ASP A 115 -25.46 -19.79 -8.11
CA ASP A 115 -26.31 -20.30 -9.21
C ASP A 115 -26.41 -19.29 -10.36
N ARG A 116 -26.57 -18.00 -10.04
CA ARG A 116 -26.56 -16.92 -11.05
C ARG A 116 -25.20 -16.81 -11.76
N ALA A 117 -24.10 -16.83 -11.00
CA ALA A 117 -22.75 -16.80 -11.55
C ALA A 117 -22.48 -17.98 -12.51
N GLN A 118 -22.91 -19.18 -12.13
CA GLN A 118 -22.80 -20.37 -12.98
C GLN A 118 -23.62 -20.23 -14.26
N ALA A 119 -24.86 -19.72 -14.16
CA ALA A 119 -25.70 -19.49 -15.33
C ALA A 119 -25.07 -18.48 -16.30
N ASP A 120 -24.58 -17.35 -15.79
CA ASP A 120 -23.90 -16.32 -16.58
C ASP A 120 -22.66 -16.89 -17.30
N LEU A 121 -21.82 -17.65 -16.58
CA LEU A 121 -20.64 -18.28 -17.14
C LEU A 121 -20.96 -19.36 -18.18
N ARG A 122 -22.06 -20.10 -18.01
CA ARG A 122 -22.53 -21.06 -19.02
C ARG A 122 -22.89 -20.35 -20.32
N THR A 123 -23.61 -19.23 -20.25
CA THR A 123 -23.92 -18.41 -21.43
C THR A 123 -22.66 -17.88 -22.09
N LEU A 124 -21.64 -17.46 -21.33
CA LEU A 124 -20.36 -17.03 -21.90
C LEU A 124 -19.64 -18.18 -22.62
N ALA A 125 -19.65 -19.39 -22.04
CA ALA A 125 -19.04 -20.58 -22.64
C ALA A 125 -19.75 -21.07 -23.92
N GLU A 126 -20.96 -20.57 -24.23
CA GLU A 126 -21.60 -20.84 -25.53
C GLU A 126 -20.95 -20.06 -26.69
N THR A 127 -20.31 -18.93 -26.38
CA THR A 127 -19.75 -18.00 -27.39
C THR A 127 -18.24 -17.86 -27.31
N HIS A 128 -17.62 -18.30 -26.22
CA HIS A 128 -16.18 -18.25 -25.98
C HIS A 128 -15.64 -19.66 -25.79
N ASP A 129 -14.40 -19.89 -26.22
CA ASP A 129 -13.67 -21.12 -25.92
C ASP A 129 -13.21 -21.09 -24.45
N LEU A 130 -14.16 -21.35 -23.54
CA LEU A 130 -14.04 -21.16 -22.11
C LEU A 130 -14.31 -22.46 -21.33
N ARG A 131 -13.36 -22.85 -20.50
CA ARG A 131 -13.51 -23.86 -19.45
C ARG A 131 -13.79 -23.21 -18.12
N VAL A 132 -14.84 -23.68 -17.43
CA VAL A 132 -15.14 -23.29 -16.05
C VAL A 132 -15.00 -24.47 -15.12
N THR A 133 -14.20 -24.32 -14.07
CA THR A 133 -14.10 -25.25 -12.94
C THR A 133 -15.00 -24.77 -11.82
N LEU A 134 -15.72 -25.68 -11.16
CA LEU A 134 -16.55 -25.38 -9.99
C LEU A 134 -15.85 -25.90 -8.74
N ILE A 135 -15.62 -25.03 -7.77
CA ILE A 135 -14.88 -25.35 -6.55
C ILE A 135 -15.72 -24.94 -5.35
N ASP A 136 -16.13 -25.89 -4.51
CA ASP A 136 -16.79 -25.53 -3.26
C ASP A 136 -15.76 -25.03 -2.23
N ILE A 137 -15.98 -23.83 -1.72
CA ILE A 137 -15.08 -23.14 -0.78
C ILE A 137 -14.97 -23.87 0.57
N THR A 138 -16.01 -24.63 0.94
CA THR A 138 -16.04 -25.42 2.18
C THR A 138 -15.35 -26.76 2.01
N GLU A 139 -15.48 -27.39 0.84
CA GLU A 139 -14.78 -28.65 0.52
C GLU A 139 -13.30 -28.42 0.25
N GLN A 140 -12.95 -27.28 -0.36
CA GLN A 140 -11.58 -26.90 -0.73
C GLN A 140 -11.08 -25.72 0.13
N ALA A 141 -11.32 -25.79 1.44
CA ALA A 141 -11.00 -24.73 2.39
C ALA A 141 -9.50 -24.35 2.43
N ASP A 142 -8.60 -25.31 2.21
CA ASP A 142 -7.16 -25.04 2.16
C ASP A 142 -6.77 -24.23 0.93
N LEU A 143 -7.36 -24.55 -0.22
CA LEU A 143 -7.15 -23.81 -1.46
C LEU A 143 -7.74 -22.40 -1.35
N ALA A 144 -8.97 -22.28 -0.85
CA ALA A 144 -9.63 -20.99 -0.63
C ALA A 144 -8.82 -20.08 0.31
N ARG A 145 -8.31 -20.62 1.41
CA ARG A 145 -7.48 -19.86 2.37
C ARG A 145 -6.16 -19.41 1.78
N ALA A 146 -5.52 -20.26 0.96
CA ALA A 146 -4.27 -19.92 0.30
C ALA A 146 -4.42 -18.76 -0.70
N LEU A 147 -5.60 -18.65 -1.31
CA LEU A 147 -6.00 -17.58 -2.23
C LEU A 147 -6.73 -16.42 -1.53
N GLU A 148 -6.81 -16.47 -0.19
CA GLU A 148 -7.49 -15.48 0.64
C GLU A 148 -8.96 -15.22 0.21
N LEU A 149 -9.61 -16.25 -0.32
CA LEU A 149 -11.02 -16.21 -0.72
C LEU A 149 -11.89 -16.57 0.49
N ASP A 150 -12.68 -15.61 0.93
CA ASP A 150 -13.56 -15.68 2.10
C ASP A 150 -15.05 -15.51 1.76
N VAL A 151 -15.35 -15.24 0.49
CA VAL A 151 -16.70 -14.99 -0.02
C VAL A 151 -16.97 -15.80 -1.29
N ALA A 152 -18.21 -16.27 -1.44
CA ALA A 152 -18.72 -16.90 -2.65
C ALA A 152 -19.89 -16.06 -3.23
N PRO A 153 -20.02 -15.97 -4.56
CA PRO A 153 -19.11 -16.51 -5.56
C PRO A 153 -17.80 -15.70 -5.64
N SER A 154 -16.69 -16.37 -5.99
CA SER A 154 -15.43 -15.72 -6.35
C SER A 154 -14.85 -16.38 -7.61
N TYR A 155 -14.24 -15.59 -8.49
CA TYR A 155 -13.73 -16.02 -9.79
C TYR A 155 -12.21 -15.92 -9.77
N VAL A 156 -11.53 -16.98 -10.17
CA VAL A 156 -10.07 -17.03 -10.30
C VAL A 156 -9.72 -17.25 -11.76
N LEU A 157 -9.23 -16.19 -12.40
CA LEU A 157 -8.66 -16.19 -13.73
C LEU A 157 -7.13 -16.37 -13.61
N PRO A 158 -6.42 -16.75 -14.69
CA PRO A 158 -4.98 -16.99 -14.64
C PRO A 158 -4.15 -15.83 -14.09
N ASP A 159 -4.60 -14.59 -14.29
CA ASP A 159 -3.89 -13.36 -13.94
C ASP A 159 -4.61 -12.49 -12.89
N MET A 160 -5.79 -12.90 -12.41
CA MET A 160 -6.55 -12.09 -11.45
C MET A 160 -7.62 -12.88 -10.68
N MET A 161 -8.02 -12.34 -9.53
CA MET A 161 -9.13 -12.84 -8.73
C MET A 161 -10.21 -11.76 -8.58
N LEU A 162 -11.48 -12.14 -8.76
CA LEU A 162 -12.64 -11.27 -8.62
C LEU A 162 -13.55 -11.83 -7.52
N ARG A 163 -13.93 -11.00 -6.54
CA ARG A 163 -14.77 -11.42 -5.41
C ARG A 163 -16.19 -10.90 -5.55
N GLY A 164 -17.18 -11.74 -5.22
CA GLY A 164 -18.60 -11.45 -5.37
C GLY A 164 -19.10 -11.66 -6.80
N HIS A 165 -20.42 -11.63 -7.00
CA HIS A 165 -21.02 -11.81 -8.34
C HIS A 165 -20.55 -10.72 -9.31
N ILE A 166 -20.03 -11.14 -10.45
CA ILE A 166 -19.56 -10.24 -11.51
C ILE A 166 -20.54 -10.31 -12.69
N PRO A 167 -21.11 -9.17 -13.15
CA PRO A 167 -21.99 -9.16 -14.30
C PRO A 167 -21.29 -9.68 -15.58
N PRO A 168 -22.00 -10.41 -16.47
CA PRO A 168 -21.39 -11.04 -17.65
C PRO A 168 -20.71 -10.04 -18.59
N ILE A 169 -21.28 -8.84 -18.77
CA ILE A 169 -20.69 -7.76 -19.58
C ILE A 169 -19.31 -7.30 -19.09
N VAL A 170 -19.03 -7.48 -17.79
CA VAL A 170 -17.73 -7.17 -17.20
C VAL A 170 -16.77 -8.34 -17.44
N LEU A 171 -17.24 -9.58 -17.26
CA LEU A 171 -16.46 -10.80 -17.53
C LEU A 171 -15.99 -10.87 -18.99
N GLU A 172 -16.83 -10.50 -19.96
CA GLU A 172 -16.48 -10.46 -21.38
C GLU A 172 -15.24 -9.61 -21.66
N ARG A 173 -15.05 -8.51 -20.94
CA ARG A 173 -13.88 -7.62 -21.11
C ARG A 173 -12.57 -8.26 -20.67
N TYR A 174 -12.63 -9.24 -19.76
CA TYR A 174 -11.47 -9.98 -19.30
C TYR A 174 -11.17 -11.17 -20.21
N LEU A 175 -12.20 -11.79 -20.79
CA LEU A 175 -12.09 -12.90 -21.74
C LEU A 175 -11.62 -12.48 -23.14
N SER A 176 -11.74 -11.19 -23.48
CA SER A 176 -11.36 -10.65 -24.79
C SER A 176 -9.94 -10.09 -24.86
N ARG A 177 -9.10 -10.30 -23.84
CA ARG A 177 -7.74 -9.76 -23.77
C ARG A 177 -6.70 -10.64 -24.45
#